data_AF-A0A7S0BGI1-F1
#
_entry.id   AF-A0A7S0BGI1-F1
#
_cell.length_a   1.000
_cell.length_b   1.000
_cell.length_c   1.000
_cell.angle_alpha   90.00
_cell.angle_beta   90.00
_cell.angle_gamma   90.00
#
_symmetry.space_group_name_H-M   'P 1'
#
loop_
_entity.id
_entity.type
_entity.pdbx_description
1 polymer ?
#
loop_
_entity_poly.entity_id
_entity_poly.type
_entity_poly.pdbx_seq_one_letter_code
_entity_poly.pdbx_strand_id
1 'polypeptide(L)'
;MSTLVWRSTAESYNGLKAGTGQTATNVADSWDSMQRPRRESTSGVYLLPALNSREPAAVFKPKDEEICRGSGRVLADFARGSGAVREVAAYELDREGFVGVSETRMVKLSAGGLVKEGMLQAFVENVGDSEDYGPSLFGVENVQRIASFDIRIMNADRHAGNLLVSKTDGEYKLHPIDHGLSMPDNVRTLPWPVWMDWEQVKQPMTADVKEHIMNLDPHSDAKLLRSKFGNAISDGAVDALICGTVLLQVGASLGLSLFDVGKMIFSVDAETPGFMERLLTNPVVNHLADVLEQNFQVESRCSTIVELTLESSSLLAEIDANKVHDLVAQIHFKGN
;
A
#
# COMPACT_ATOMS: atom_id res chain seq x y z
N MET A 1 6.60 -38.48 -3.02
CA MET A 1 6.95 -37.30 -3.85
C MET A 1 5.65 -36.75 -4.43
N SER A 2 4.93 -35.95 -3.64
CA SER A 2 3.65 -35.35 -4.02
C SER A 2 3.90 -34.05 -4.79
N THR A 3 3.34 -33.96 -5.99
CA THR A 3 3.44 -32.79 -6.88
C THR A 3 2.55 -31.67 -6.35
N LEU A 4 3.05 -30.43 -6.26
CA LEU A 4 2.25 -29.22 -6.02
C LEU A 4 1.41 -28.89 -7.26
N VAL A 5 0.17 -28.45 -7.05
CA VAL A 5 -0.87 -28.36 -8.08
C VAL A 5 -1.65 -27.04 -7.77
N TRP A 6 -1.25 -25.93 -8.43
CA TRP A 6 -1.69 -24.49 -8.55
C TRP A 6 -3.02 -24.15 -9.29
N ARG A 7 -3.96 -23.31 -8.81
CA ARG A 7 -5.09 -22.78 -9.64
C ARG A 7 -5.21 -21.25 -9.59
N SER A 8 -4.75 -20.57 -10.63
CA SER A 8 -5.39 -19.37 -11.20
C SER A 8 -5.20 -19.40 -12.72
N THR A 9 -6.01 -18.64 -13.46
CA THR A 9 -6.25 -18.71 -14.92
C THR A 9 -5.05 -18.43 -15.82
N ALA A 10 -3.82 -18.52 -15.33
CA ALA A 10 -2.59 -18.48 -16.11
C ALA A 10 -1.77 -19.75 -15.80
N GLU A 11 -1.51 -20.52 -16.85
CA GLU A 11 -0.67 -21.72 -16.80
C GLU A 11 0.76 -21.33 -16.41
N SER A 12 1.19 -21.74 -15.21
CA SER A 12 2.54 -21.63 -14.63
C SER A 12 2.96 -20.26 -14.04
N TYR A 13 3.48 -20.33 -12.81
CA TYR A 13 4.30 -19.28 -12.19
C TYR A 13 5.62 -19.93 -11.75
N ASN A 14 6.75 -19.47 -12.30
CA ASN A 14 8.12 -19.84 -11.91
C ASN A 14 8.33 -21.30 -11.46
N GLY A 15 7.91 -22.26 -12.29
CA GLY A 15 8.20 -23.68 -12.07
C GLY A 15 7.34 -24.40 -11.02
N LEU A 16 6.19 -23.86 -10.61
CA LEU A 16 5.19 -24.56 -9.77
C LEU A 16 4.07 -25.18 -10.65
N LYS A 17 3.77 -26.48 -10.49
CA LYS A 17 2.75 -27.21 -11.30
C LYS A 17 1.32 -26.92 -10.83
N ALA A 18 0.32 -27.06 -11.72
CA ALA A 18 -1.08 -26.60 -11.59
C ALA A 18 -2.12 -27.70 -11.22
N GLY A 19 -3.08 -27.33 -10.33
CA GLY A 19 -4.08 -27.96 -9.42
C GLY A 19 -5.50 -28.21 -9.85
N THR A 20 -6.14 -29.31 -9.41
CA THR A 20 -7.63 -29.35 -9.34
C THR A 20 -8.10 -28.93 -7.95
N GLY A 21 -8.82 -27.79 -7.86
CA GLY A 21 -9.33 -27.20 -6.61
C GLY A 21 -8.39 -26.13 -6.03
N GLN A 22 -8.92 -25.12 -5.33
CA GLN A 22 -8.16 -24.00 -4.71
C GLN A 22 -7.31 -24.45 -3.49
N THR A 23 -6.68 -25.62 -3.57
CA THR A 23 -6.01 -26.30 -2.46
C THR A 23 -4.69 -26.87 -2.94
N ALA A 24 -3.58 -26.38 -2.39
CA ALA A 24 -2.28 -27.01 -2.56
C ALA A 24 -2.00 -27.95 -1.37
N THR A 25 -1.63 -29.20 -1.68
CA THR A 25 -1.47 -30.27 -0.70
C THR A 25 0.00 -30.67 -0.53
N ASN A 26 0.43 -30.74 0.74
CA ASN A 26 1.71 -31.24 1.25
C ASN A 26 2.97 -30.55 0.72
N VAL A 27 3.19 -29.30 1.19
CA VAL A 27 4.43 -28.54 0.98
C VAL A 27 5.56 -28.93 1.94
N ALA A 28 5.25 -29.53 3.09
CA ALA A 28 6.21 -30.03 4.07
C ALA A 28 5.57 -31.06 5.03
N ASP A 29 6.40 -31.81 5.77
CA ASP A 29 5.94 -32.77 6.78
C ASP A 29 5.27 -32.08 7.98
N SER A 30 5.67 -30.84 8.29
CA SER A 30 5.00 -29.97 9.28
C SER A 30 5.29 -28.49 8.99
N TRP A 31 4.46 -27.60 9.53
CA TRP A 31 4.71 -26.14 9.46
C TRP A 31 6.02 -25.72 10.16
N ASP A 32 6.37 -26.38 11.26
CA ASP A 32 7.60 -26.08 12.01
C ASP A 32 8.88 -26.45 11.26
N SER A 33 8.77 -27.37 10.30
CA SER A 33 9.90 -27.80 9.47
C SER A 33 10.17 -26.87 8.27
N MET A 34 9.29 -25.91 8.00
CA MET A 34 9.43 -25.00 6.87
C MET A 34 10.52 -23.96 7.11
N GLN A 35 11.24 -23.61 6.04
CA GLN A 35 12.24 -22.56 6.08
C GLN A 35 11.56 -21.21 6.37
N ARG A 36 12.21 -20.38 7.20
CA ARG A 36 11.78 -19.01 7.51
C ARG A 36 12.86 -18.00 7.07
N PRO A 37 12.52 -16.72 6.85
CA PRO A 37 13.52 -15.67 6.62
C PRO A 37 14.53 -15.60 7.76
N ARG A 38 15.77 -15.18 7.47
CA ARG A 38 16.86 -15.11 8.46
C ARG A 38 16.61 -14.06 9.55
N ARG A 39 15.95 -12.96 9.21
CA ARG A 39 15.49 -11.96 10.16
C ARG A 39 14.11 -12.40 10.62
N GLU A 40 14.02 -12.84 11.87
CA GLU A 40 12.77 -13.34 12.46
C GLU A 40 11.75 -12.20 12.54
N SER A 41 10.73 -12.26 11.69
CA SER A 41 9.49 -11.53 11.96
C SER A 41 8.78 -12.19 13.13
N THR A 42 8.11 -11.39 13.95
CA THR A 42 7.27 -11.96 15.01
C THR A 42 6.07 -12.72 14.44
N SER A 43 5.59 -12.33 13.25
CA SER A 43 4.55 -13.03 12.47
C SER A 43 5.07 -14.25 11.71
N GLY A 44 4.17 -15.19 11.42
CA GLY A 44 4.47 -16.38 10.63
C GLY A 44 4.82 -16.03 9.18
N VAL A 45 6.07 -16.26 8.79
CA VAL A 45 6.54 -16.10 7.41
C VAL A 45 7.30 -17.34 7.00
N TYR A 46 6.87 -17.96 5.90
CA TYR A 46 7.42 -19.23 5.41
C TYR A 46 7.97 -19.07 4.01
N LEU A 47 9.19 -19.56 3.78
CA LEU A 47 9.80 -19.64 2.46
C LEU A 47 9.47 -21.02 1.86
N LEU A 48 8.79 -21.00 0.71
CA LEU A 48 8.46 -22.21 -0.05
C LEU A 48 9.49 -22.42 -1.16
N PRO A 49 10.06 -23.63 -1.29
CA PRO A 49 11.06 -23.91 -2.31
C PRO A 49 10.44 -24.09 -3.70
N ALA A 50 11.24 -23.88 -4.75
CA ALA A 50 10.89 -24.26 -6.11
C ALA A 50 10.76 -25.80 -6.24
N LEU A 51 9.98 -26.27 -7.24
CA LEU A 51 9.86 -27.70 -7.49
C LEU A 51 11.24 -28.33 -7.73
N ASN A 52 11.56 -29.37 -6.97
CA ASN A 52 12.83 -30.12 -7.03
C ASN A 52 14.09 -29.29 -6.71
N SER A 53 13.95 -28.11 -6.10
CA SER A 53 15.07 -27.30 -5.60
C SER A 53 14.93 -27.06 -4.09
N ARG A 54 16.00 -26.57 -3.46
CA ARG A 54 15.95 -25.99 -2.12
C ARG A 54 15.92 -24.46 -2.16
N GLU A 55 15.97 -23.88 -3.35
CA GLU A 55 15.93 -22.43 -3.54
C GLU A 55 14.51 -21.90 -3.30
N PRO A 56 14.36 -20.75 -2.62
CA PRO A 56 13.06 -20.15 -2.36
C PRO A 56 12.42 -19.67 -3.66
N ALA A 57 11.14 -20.00 -3.86
CA ALA A 57 10.32 -19.58 -5.00
C ALA A 57 9.15 -18.69 -4.58
N ALA A 58 8.69 -18.82 -3.34
CA ALA A 58 7.58 -18.02 -2.82
C ALA A 58 7.68 -17.81 -1.32
N VAL A 59 6.98 -16.78 -0.85
CA VAL A 59 6.79 -16.42 0.55
C VAL A 59 5.33 -16.63 0.90
N PHE A 60 5.04 -17.39 1.95
CA PHE A 60 3.69 -17.59 2.46
C PHE A 60 3.54 -16.96 3.85
N LYS A 61 2.54 -16.09 4.01
CA LYS A 61 2.16 -15.50 5.30
C LYS A 61 0.75 -15.97 5.67
N PRO A 62 0.58 -16.88 6.65
CA PRO A 62 -0.72 -17.36 7.09
C PRO A 62 -1.46 -16.29 7.89
N LYS A 63 -2.78 -16.16 7.65
CA LYS A 63 -3.65 -15.20 8.33
C LYS A 63 -3.74 -15.44 9.84
N ASP A 64 -3.71 -16.72 10.25
CA ASP A 64 -3.84 -17.14 11.65
C ASP A 64 -2.54 -16.92 12.46
N GLU A 65 -1.43 -16.61 11.80
CA GLU A 65 -0.15 -16.25 12.42
C GLU A 65 0.20 -14.76 12.28
N GLU A 66 -0.73 -13.95 11.78
CA GLU A 66 -0.59 -12.50 11.79
C GLU A 66 -0.61 -12.00 13.24
N ILE A 67 0.49 -11.37 13.66
CA ILE A 67 0.55 -10.74 14.96
C ILE A 67 0.08 -9.30 14.84
N CYS A 68 -1.07 -8.99 15.41
CA CYS A 68 -1.40 -7.61 15.79
C CYS A 68 -0.60 -7.25 17.04
N ARG A 69 0.64 -6.81 16.86
CA ARG A 69 1.50 -6.32 17.93
C ARG A 69 1.34 -4.82 18.01
N GLY A 70 0.79 -4.34 19.13
CA GLY A 70 1.04 -3.00 19.64
C GLY A 70 -0.21 -2.26 20.13
N SER A 71 -0.03 -1.54 21.23
CA SER A 71 -0.92 -0.48 21.68
C SER A 71 -0.42 0.82 21.05
N GLY A 72 -1.05 1.25 19.97
CA GLY A 72 -0.69 2.49 19.28
C GLY A 72 -1.81 2.86 18.33
N ARG A 73 -1.97 4.15 18.05
CA ARG A 73 -3.09 4.62 17.23
C ARG A 73 -3.05 3.94 15.86
N VAL A 74 -1.90 3.96 15.18
CA VAL A 74 -1.75 3.41 13.82
C VAL A 74 -2.20 1.94 13.73
N LEU A 75 -1.78 1.11 14.69
CA LEU A 75 -2.06 -0.32 14.67
C LEU A 75 -3.52 -0.68 14.97
N ALA A 76 -4.28 0.24 15.58
CA ALA A 76 -5.71 0.04 15.83
C ALA A 76 -6.54 -0.04 14.53
N ASP A 77 -5.98 0.40 13.39
CA ASP A 77 -6.63 0.37 12.08
C ASP A 77 -6.39 -0.91 11.28
N PHE A 78 -5.69 -1.88 11.85
CA PHE A 78 -5.35 -3.13 11.19
C PHE A 78 -5.88 -4.31 12.01
N ALA A 79 -7.09 -4.74 11.67
CA ALA A 79 -7.70 -5.92 12.28
C ALA A 79 -6.85 -7.18 12.05
N ARG A 80 -6.88 -8.12 13.02
CA ARG A 80 -6.19 -9.42 12.91
C ARG A 80 -6.65 -10.17 11.66
N GLY A 81 -5.71 -10.68 10.88
CA GLY A 81 -6.00 -11.44 9.66
C GLY A 81 -6.35 -10.56 8.45
N SER A 82 -6.19 -9.24 8.53
CA SER A 82 -6.40 -8.32 7.39
C SER A 82 -5.15 -8.12 6.55
N GLY A 83 -3.96 -8.48 7.05
CA GLY A 83 -2.68 -8.22 6.38
C GLY A 83 -2.57 -8.97 5.05
N ALA A 84 -2.91 -10.26 5.02
CA ALA A 84 -2.86 -11.06 3.80
C ALA A 84 -3.75 -10.50 2.68
N VAL A 85 -4.90 -9.93 3.03
CA VAL A 85 -5.81 -9.31 2.04
C VAL A 85 -5.18 -8.04 1.48
N ARG A 86 -4.55 -7.23 2.34
CA ARG A 86 -3.86 -5.98 1.98
C ARG A 86 -2.64 -6.23 1.08
N GLU A 87 -1.88 -7.28 1.34
CA GLU A 87 -0.79 -7.74 0.47
C GLU A 87 -1.27 -8.08 -0.94
N VAL A 88 -2.38 -8.83 -1.04
CA VAL A 88 -2.97 -9.19 -2.34
C VAL A 88 -3.58 -7.97 -3.02
N ALA A 89 -4.20 -7.06 -2.28
CA ALA A 89 -4.73 -5.80 -2.79
C ALA A 89 -3.63 -4.91 -3.37
N ALA A 90 -2.50 -4.77 -2.68
CA ALA A 90 -1.34 -4.03 -3.18
C ALA A 90 -0.85 -4.57 -4.52
N TYR A 91 -0.76 -5.89 -4.68
CA TYR A 91 -0.43 -6.47 -5.99
C TYR A 91 -1.47 -6.15 -7.06
N GLU A 92 -2.78 -6.23 -6.77
CA GLU A 92 -3.79 -5.93 -7.80
C GLU A 92 -3.76 -4.46 -8.23
N LEU A 93 -3.44 -3.55 -7.32
CA LEU A 93 -3.28 -2.12 -7.60
C LEU A 93 -2.00 -1.79 -8.39
N ASP A 94 -1.02 -2.69 -8.41
CA ASP A 94 0.23 -2.58 -9.18
C ASP A 94 0.37 -3.73 -10.20
N ARG A 95 -0.76 -4.28 -10.67
CA ARG A 95 -0.73 -5.50 -11.51
C ARG A 95 0.00 -5.31 -12.84
N GLU A 96 0.07 -4.08 -13.33
CA GLU A 96 0.81 -3.70 -14.54
C GLU A 96 2.33 -3.56 -14.27
N GLY A 97 2.75 -3.62 -13.01
CA GLY A 97 4.16 -3.69 -12.61
C GLY A 97 4.89 -2.34 -12.68
N PHE A 98 4.18 -1.23 -12.46
CA PHE A 98 4.78 0.10 -12.45
C PHE A 98 5.79 0.25 -11.31
N VAL A 99 5.40 -0.22 -10.11
CA VAL A 99 6.20 -0.16 -8.89
C VAL A 99 7.09 -1.41 -8.77
N GLY A 100 6.55 -2.57 -9.15
CA GLY A 100 7.24 -3.85 -9.08
C GLY A 100 6.81 -4.72 -7.89
N VAL A 101 5.57 -4.58 -7.41
CA VAL A 101 5.00 -5.48 -6.41
C VAL A 101 4.91 -6.88 -7.01
N SER A 102 5.56 -7.84 -6.36
CA SER A 102 5.61 -9.20 -6.86
C SER A 102 4.26 -9.93 -6.77
N GLU A 103 4.05 -10.91 -7.65
CA GLU A 103 2.77 -11.60 -7.76
C GLU A 103 2.32 -12.15 -6.41
N THR A 104 1.17 -11.66 -5.93
CA THR A 104 0.64 -12.03 -4.62
C THR A 104 -0.80 -12.53 -4.74
N ARG A 105 -1.09 -13.69 -4.13
CA ARG A 105 -2.39 -14.38 -4.24
C ARG A 105 -2.83 -14.95 -2.90
N MET A 106 -4.13 -14.99 -2.65
CA MET A 106 -4.70 -15.78 -1.54
C MET A 106 -4.64 -17.27 -1.88
N VAL A 107 -4.14 -18.09 -0.95
CA VAL A 107 -4.05 -19.54 -1.12
C VAL A 107 -4.37 -20.29 0.18
N LYS A 108 -4.73 -21.56 0.03
CA LYS A 108 -4.76 -22.54 1.13
C LYS A 108 -3.67 -23.58 0.92
N LEU A 109 -2.79 -23.70 1.89
CA LEU A 109 -1.68 -24.64 1.89
C LEU A 109 -1.86 -25.65 3.02
N SER A 110 -1.45 -26.90 2.77
CA SER A 110 -1.45 -27.97 3.77
C SER A 110 -0.05 -28.49 4.05
N ALA A 111 0.31 -28.60 5.32
CA ALA A 111 1.54 -29.23 5.79
C ALA A 111 1.25 -30.05 7.06
N GLY A 112 1.72 -31.31 7.10
CA GLY A 112 1.45 -32.22 8.22
C GLY A 112 -0.03 -32.45 8.52
N GLY A 113 -0.90 -32.35 7.49
CA GLY A 113 -2.34 -32.46 7.63
C GLY A 113 -3.05 -31.19 8.16
N LEU A 114 -2.31 -30.16 8.56
CA LEU A 114 -2.89 -28.87 8.98
C LEU A 114 -2.96 -27.93 7.78
N VAL A 115 -4.16 -27.40 7.49
CA VAL A 115 -4.41 -26.43 6.42
C VAL A 115 -4.38 -25.02 7.00
N LYS A 116 -3.63 -24.12 6.36
CA LYS A 116 -3.62 -22.68 6.67
C LYS A 116 -4.00 -21.88 5.43
N GLU A 117 -4.72 -20.78 5.66
CA GLU A 117 -5.08 -19.80 4.63
C GLU A 117 -4.21 -18.55 4.81
N GLY A 118 -3.68 -18.03 3.71
CA GLY A 118 -2.73 -16.92 3.75
C GLY A 118 -2.47 -16.32 2.39
N MET A 119 -1.65 -15.28 2.35
CA MET A 119 -1.11 -14.79 1.10
C MET A 119 0.13 -15.61 0.70
N LEU A 120 0.28 -15.82 -0.60
CA LEU A 120 1.46 -16.35 -1.24
C LEU A 120 1.99 -15.29 -2.19
N GLN A 121 3.18 -14.80 -1.92
CA GLN A 121 3.90 -13.84 -2.76
C GLN A 121 5.06 -14.54 -3.45
N ALA A 122 5.29 -14.22 -4.71
CA ALA A 122 6.48 -14.68 -5.41
C ALA A 122 7.76 -14.19 -4.73
N PHE A 123 8.76 -15.07 -4.64
CA PHE A 123 10.04 -14.70 -4.07
C PHE A 123 10.78 -13.77 -5.04
N VAL A 124 11.31 -12.67 -4.50
CA VAL A 124 12.13 -11.71 -5.23
C VAL A 124 13.59 -12.04 -5.00
N GLU A 125 14.32 -12.38 -6.07
CA GLU A 125 15.77 -12.52 -6.01
C GLU A 125 16.42 -11.18 -5.62
N ASN A 126 17.26 -11.22 -4.59
CA ASN A 126 17.84 -10.03 -3.98
C ASN A 126 19.23 -10.31 -3.41
N VAL A 127 19.98 -9.24 -3.18
CA VAL A 127 21.31 -9.21 -2.58
C VAL A 127 21.29 -8.59 -1.17
N GLY A 128 20.11 -8.51 -0.54
CA GLY A 128 19.88 -7.86 0.75
C GLY A 128 18.70 -6.89 0.71
N ASP A 129 18.50 -6.16 1.80
CA ASP A 129 17.51 -5.08 1.92
C ASP A 129 18.20 -3.72 2.02
N SER A 130 17.44 -2.63 1.89
CA SER A 130 18.00 -1.29 1.78
C SER A 130 18.70 -0.78 3.05
N GLU A 131 18.65 -1.48 4.19
CA GLU A 131 19.43 -1.10 5.39
C GLU A 131 20.93 -1.19 5.17
N ASP A 132 21.37 -2.13 4.33
CA ASP A 132 22.79 -2.40 4.07
C ASP A 132 23.37 -1.51 2.96
N TYR A 133 22.57 -0.60 2.39
CA TYR A 133 22.93 0.18 1.20
C TYR A 133 22.65 1.67 1.38
N GLY A 134 23.54 2.52 0.85
CA GLY A 134 23.34 3.97 0.85
C GLY A 134 22.26 4.37 -0.16
N PRO A 135 21.34 5.31 0.18
CA PRO A 135 20.23 5.68 -0.69
C PRO A 135 20.67 6.30 -2.02
N SER A 136 21.89 6.85 -2.10
CA SER A 136 22.46 7.39 -3.34
C SER A 136 22.72 6.34 -4.43
N LEU A 137 22.68 5.05 -4.09
CA LEU A 137 22.80 3.95 -5.06
C LEU A 137 21.51 3.71 -5.85
N PHE A 138 20.36 4.20 -5.36
CA PHE A 138 19.06 3.92 -5.95
C PHE A 138 18.64 5.02 -6.92
N GLY A 139 18.16 4.61 -8.10
CA GLY A 139 17.68 5.55 -9.12
C GLY A 139 16.48 6.37 -8.66
N VAL A 140 16.42 7.64 -9.09
CA VAL A 140 15.34 8.58 -8.75
C VAL A 140 13.97 8.00 -9.08
N GLU A 141 13.81 7.49 -10.29
CA GLU A 141 12.54 6.93 -10.78
C GLU A 141 12.07 5.74 -9.93
N ASN A 142 12.96 4.81 -9.58
CA ASN A 142 12.61 3.64 -8.78
C ASN A 142 12.17 4.02 -7.36
N VAL A 143 12.85 4.99 -6.72
CA VAL A 143 12.44 5.52 -5.41
C VAL A 143 11.10 6.25 -5.51
N GLN A 144 10.92 7.12 -6.52
CA GLN A 144 9.70 7.90 -6.67
C GLN A 144 8.48 7.01 -6.98
N ARG A 145 8.64 5.94 -7.75
CA ARG A 145 7.58 4.93 -7.98
C ARG A 145 7.10 4.31 -6.67
N ILE A 146 8.04 3.84 -5.84
CA ILE A 146 7.74 3.27 -4.52
C ILE A 146 7.06 4.29 -3.61
N ALA A 147 7.61 5.50 -3.51
CA ALA A 147 7.07 6.56 -2.66
C ALA A 147 5.65 6.97 -3.10
N SER A 148 5.41 7.13 -4.41
CA SER A 148 4.07 7.42 -4.94
C SER A 148 3.07 6.32 -4.58
N PHE A 149 3.49 5.05 -4.66
CA PHE A 149 2.62 3.93 -4.32
C PHE A 149 2.34 3.84 -2.82
N ASP A 150 3.36 4.02 -1.96
CA ASP A 150 3.20 4.02 -0.51
C ASP A 150 2.31 5.18 -0.02
N ILE A 151 2.38 6.36 -0.66
CA ILE A 151 1.43 7.45 -0.40
C ILE A 151 0.01 7.03 -0.83
N ARG A 152 -0.13 6.49 -2.04
CA ARG A 152 -1.42 6.08 -2.64
C ARG A 152 -2.15 5.10 -1.73
N ILE A 153 -1.45 4.07 -1.26
CA ILE A 153 -2.03 3.03 -0.40
C ILE A 153 -1.90 3.38 1.10
N MET A 154 -1.36 4.54 1.47
CA MET A 154 -1.11 4.94 2.85
C MET A 154 -0.40 3.83 3.67
N ASN A 155 0.79 3.42 3.21
CA ASN A 155 1.57 2.36 3.85
C ASN A 155 2.14 2.82 5.20
N ALA A 156 1.75 2.15 6.28
CA ALA A 156 2.10 2.50 7.65
C ALA A 156 3.41 1.89 8.15
N ASP A 157 4.07 1.02 7.37
CA ASP A 157 5.22 0.24 7.83
C ASP A 157 6.34 0.14 6.77
N ARG A 158 6.53 1.19 5.97
CA ARG A 158 7.65 1.23 5.02
C ARG A 158 8.96 1.59 5.71
N HIS A 159 9.63 0.58 6.25
CA HIS A 159 11.01 0.67 6.72
C HIS A 159 12.00 0.08 5.71
N ALA A 160 13.31 0.28 5.95
CA ALA A 160 14.37 -0.14 5.04
C ALA A 160 14.42 -1.66 4.79
N GLY A 161 14.15 -2.47 5.83
CA GLY A 161 13.98 -3.92 5.71
C GLY A 161 12.84 -4.38 4.77
N ASN A 162 11.86 -3.52 4.46
CA ASN A 162 10.76 -3.83 3.53
C ASN A 162 11.06 -3.43 2.08
N LEU A 163 12.31 -3.05 1.78
CA LEU A 163 12.76 -2.69 0.45
C LEU A 163 13.94 -3.58 0.08
N LEU A 164 13.67 -4.66 -0.67
CA LEU A 164 14.70 -5.57 -1.15
C LEU A 164 15.53 -4.91 -2.25
N VAL A 165 16.82 -5.22 -2.28
CA VAL A 165 17.77 -4.70 -3.26
C VAL A 165 18.17 -5.83 -4.19
N SER A 166 18.01 -5.61 -5.49
CA SER A 166 18.61 -6.45 -6.54
C SER A 166 19.73 -5.69 -7.23
N LYS A 167 20.68 -6.43 -7.79
CA LYS A 167 21.79 -5.86 -8.56
C LYS A 167 21.91 -6.55 -9.91
N THR A 168 21.66 -5.80 -10.98
CA THR A 168 21.78 -6.29 -12.37
C THR A 168 22.66 -5.32 -13.14
N ASP A 169 23.67 -5.83 -13.85
CA ASP A 169 24.60 -5.03 -14.68
C ASP A 169 25.24 -3.82 -13.97
N GLY A 170 25.41 -3.94 -12.65
CA GLY A 170 25.99 -2.88 -11.81
C GLY A 170 24.97 -1.88 -11.25
N GLU A 171 23.72 -1.91 -11.70
CA GLU A 171 22.63 -1.07 -11.23
C GLU A 171 21.89 -1.69 -10.05
N TYR A 172 21.55 -0.87 -9.07
CA TYR A 172 20.78 -1.26 -7.89
C TYR A 172 19.32 -0.91 -8.08
N LYS A 173 18.44 -1.89 -7.89
CA LYS A 173 16.98 -1.71 -7.97
C LYS A 173 16.30 -2.20 -6.71
N LEU A 174 15.40 -1.38 -6.19
CA LEU A 174 14.53 -1.63 -5.06
C LEU A 174 13.26 -2.35 -5.49
N HIS A 175 12.85 -3.32 -4.69
CA HIS A 175 11.59 -4.05 -4.80
C HIS A 175 10.84 -3.95 -3.47
N PRO A 176 9.67 -3.28 -3.43
CA PRO A 176 8.91 -3.18 -2.21
C PRO A 176 8.23 -4.51 -1.90
N ILE A 177 8.33 -4.93 -0.64
CA ILE A 177 7.63 -6.08 -0.08
C ILE A 177 6.86 -5.65 1.17
N ASP A 178 6.08 -6.56 1.74
CA ASP A 178 5.39 -6.36 3.02
C ASP A 178 4.42 -5.17 3.04
N HIS A 179 3.31 -5.30 2.32
CA HIS A 179 2.23 -4.31 2.25
C HIS A 179 1.10 -4.63 3.24
N GLY A 180 1.32 -5.51 4.21
CA GLY A 180 0.29 -5.96 5.15
C GLY A 180 -0.29 -4.84 6.02
N LEU A 181 0.47 -3.77 6.25
CA LEU A 181 0.05 -2.57 6.99
C LEU A 181 -0.22 -1.38 6.07
N SER A 182 -0.96 -1.60 4.97
CA SER A 182 -1.42 -0.56 4.04
C SER A 182 -2.95 -0.40 4.04
N MET A 183 -3.43 0.76 3.58
CA MET A 183 -4.84 1.16 3.47
C MET A 183 -5.57 1.14 4.84
N PRO A 184 -5.12 1.90 5.84
CA PRO A 184 -5.70 1.86 7.19
C PRO A 184 -7.22 2.09 7.18
N ASP A 185 -7.93 1.50 8.16
CA ASP A 185 -9.38 1.67 8.31
C ASP A 185 -9.81 3.13 8.58
N ASN A 186 -8.88 4.00 8.98
CA ASN A 186 -9.11 5.43 9.08
C ASN A 186 -7.92 6.19 8.51
N VAL A 187 -8.19 7.28 7.77
CA VAL A 187 -7.13 8.20 7.36
C VAL A 187 -6.58 8.93 8.58
N ARG A 188 -5.32 8.68 8.91
CA ARG A 188 -4.64 9.26 10.07
C ARG A 188 -3.19 9.57 9.78
N THR A 189 -2.50 10.20 10.73
CA THR A 189 -1.04 10.32 10.67
C THR A 189 -0.40 8.95 10.68
N LEU A 190 0.53 8.71 9.76
CA LEU A 190 1.27 7.45 9.66
C LEU A 190 2.76 7.64 10.00
N PRO A 191 3.47 6.55 10.38
CA PRO A 191 4.89 6.59 10.68
C PRO A 191 5.72 7.06 9.47
N TRP A 192 6.80 7.77 9.74
CA TRP A 192 7.75 8.27 8.74
C TRP A 192 8.39 7.11 7.94
N PRO A 193 8.08 6.95 6.64
CA PRO A 193 8.67 5.89 5.84
C PRO A 193 10.10 6.25 5.46
N VAL A 194 10.97 5.25 5.32
CA VAL A 194 12.43 5.46 5.16
C VAL A 194 12.78 6.36 3.97
N TRP A 195 12.01 6.29 2.88
CA TRP A 195 12.29 7.06 1.67
C TRP A 195 12.07 8.58 1.84
N MET A 196 11.36 9.03 2.89
CA MET A 196 11.17 10.47 3.14
C MET A 196 12.48 11.19 3.47
N ASP A 197 13.49 10.47 3.96
CA ASP A 197 14.81 11.02 4.23
C ASP A 197 15.69 11.09 2.98
N TRP A 198 15.31 10.41 1.90
CA TRP A 198 16.12 10.29 0.68
C TRP A 198 15.99 11.53 -0.19
N GLU A 199 17.00 11.80 -1.02
CA GLU A 199 17.04 13.03 -1.84
C GLU A 199 16.11 12.94 -3.05
N GLN A 200 15.91 11.72 -3.57
CA GLN A 200 15.12 11.41 -4.75
C GLN A 200 13.67 11.89 -4.66
N VAL A 201 13.07 11.87 -3.47
CA VAL A 201 11.67 12.28 -3.26
C VAL A 201 11.49 13.78 -3.03
N LYS A 202 12.59 14.50 -2.76
CA LYS A 202 12.60 15.97 -2.62
C LYS A 202 12.76 16.68 -3.97
N GLN A 203 13.20 15.94 -4.99
CA GLN A 203 13.27 16.41 -6.37
C GLN A 203 11.86 16.50 -6.99
N PRO A 204 11.68 17.29 -8.07
CA PRO A 204 10.47 17.25 -8.87
C PRO A 204 10.11 15.81 -9.27
N MET A 205 8.81 15.51 -9.34
CA MET A 205 8.35 14.22 -9.85
C MET A 205 8.85 14.03 -11.29
N THR A 206 9.39 12.85 -11.58
CA THR A 206 9.74 12.47 -12.95
C THR A 206 8.48 12.47 -13.83
N ALA A 207 8.66 12.68 -15.14
CA ALA A 207 7.53 12.75 -16.07
C ALA A 207 6.70 11.46 -16.06
N ASP A 208 7.36 10.29 -16.02
CA ASP A 208 6.74 8.97 -15.94
C ASP A 208 5.89 8.79 -14.68
N VAL A 209 6.42 9.15 -13.50
CA VAL A 209 5.66 9.10 -12.24
C VAL A 209 4.48 10.05 -12.25
N LYS A 210 4.65 11.26 -12.76
CA LYS A 210 3.55 12.23 -12.87
C LYS A 210 2.46 11.73 -13.81
N GLU A 211 2.83 11.23 -14.99
CA GLU A 211 1.88 10.66 -15.95
C GLU A 211 1.13 9.47 -15.35
N HIS A 212 1.82 8.56 -14.68
CA HIS A 212 1.18 7.44 -13.99
C HIS A 212 0.17 7.91 -12.94
N ILE A 213 0.55 8.83 -12.05
CA ILE A 213 -0.34 9.38 -11.01
C ILE A 213 -1.61 10.01 -11.63
N MET A 214 -1.45 10.80 -12.70
CA MET A 214 -2.58 11.47 -13.33
C MET A 214 -3.53 10.50 -14.06
N ASN A 215 -3.06 9.32 -14.43
CA ASN A 215 -3.86 8.28 -15.09
C ASN A 215 -4.56 7.32 -14.11
N LEU A 216 -4.31 7.42 -12.80
CA LEU A 216 -5.00 6.61 -11.80
C LEU A 216 -6.49 6.97 -11.72
N ASP A 217 -7.33 5.94 -11.56
CA ASP A 217 -8.77 6.10 -11.33
C ASP A 217 -9.12 5.51 -9.94
N PRO A 218 -9.24 6.36 -8.90
CA PRO A 218 -9.51 5.89 -7.55
C PRO A 218 -10.85 5.15 -7.42
N HIS A 219 -11.83 5.46 -8.27
CA HIS A 219 -13.17 4.85 -8.22
C HIS A 219 -13.16 3.46 -8.86
N SER A 220 -12.47 3.32 -10.00
CA SER A 220 -12.23 2.02 -10.61
C SER A 220 -11.48 1.08 -9.67
N ASP A 221 -10.44 1.59 -9.00
CA ASP A 221 -9.67 0.84 -8.01
C ASP A 221 -10.52 0.45 -6.79
N ALA A 222 -11.32 1.36 -6.26
CA ALA A 222 -12.25 1.08 -5.17
C ALA A 222 -13.24 -0.04 -5.54
N LYS A 223 -13.80 0.01 -6.76
CA LYS A 223 -14.68 -1.03 -7.28
C LYS A 223 -13.96 -2.36 -7.44
N LEU A 224 -12.72 -2.36 -7.94
CA LEU A 224 -11.87 -3.54 -8.03
C LEU A 224 -11.71 -4.20 -6.66
N LEU A 225 -11.29 -3.43 -5.64
CA LEU A 225 -11.08 -3.96 -4.30
C LEU A 225 -12.37 -4.51 -3.68
N ARG A 226 -13.47 -3.75 -3.74
CA ARG A 226 -14.78 -4.20 -3.24
C ARG A 226 -15.25 -5.48 -3.95
N SER A 227 -15.10 -5.55 -5.28
CA SER A 227 -15.51 -6.72 -6.05
C SER A 227 -14.70 -7.98 -5.71
N LYS A 228 -13.41 -7.81 -5.43
CA LYS A 228 -12.49 -8.92 -5.23
C LYS A 228 -12.46 -9.42 -3.80
N PHE A 229 -12.59 -8.52 -2.83
CA PHE A 229 -12.41 -8.83 -1.41
C PHE A 229 -13.70 -8.73 -0.59
N GLY A 230 -14.75 -8.08 -1.11
CA GLY A 230 -16.00 -7.85 -0.39
C GLY A 230 -15.71 -7.26 1.00
N ASN A 231 -16.31 -7.83 2.04
CA ASN A 231 -16.14 -7.38 3.42
C ASN A 231 -14.76 -7.70 4.04
N ALA A 232 -13.86 -8.36 3.30
CA ALA A 232 -12.50 -8.63 3.79
C ALA A 232 -11.60 -7.39 3.72
N ILE A 233 -12.01 -6.37 2.98
CA ILE A 233 -11.44 -5.02 3.03
C ILE A 233 -12.54 -4.07 3.52
N SER A 234 -12.20 -3.19 4.47
CA SER A 234 -13.18 -2.26 5.05
C SER A 234 -13.47 -1.10 4.09
N ASP A 235 -14.62 -0.44 4.26
CA ASP A 235 -14.91 0.80 3.52
C ASP A 235 -13.88 1.89 3.86
N GLY A 236 -13.44 1.97 5.12
CA GLY A 236 -12.40 2.90 5.54
C GLY A 236 -11.05 2.68 4.86
N ALA A 237 -10.67 1.42 4.61
CA ALA A 237 -9.48 1.09 3.83
C ALA A 237 -9.60 1.54 2.37
N VAL A 238 -10.79 1.37 1.78
CA VAL A 238 -11.08 1.84 0.43
C VAL A 238 -11.05 3.38 0.38
N ASP A 239 -11.61 4.05 1.39
CA ASP A 239 -11.55 5.50 1.52
C ASP A 239 -10.10 5.99 1.66
N ALA A 240 -9.25 5.29 2.42
CA ALA A 240 -7.83 5.64 2.53
C ALA A 240 -7.11 5.57 1.18
N LEU A 241 -7.39 4.55 0.35
CA LEU A 241 -6.86 4.45 -1.00
C LEU A 241 -7.34 5.61 -1.90
N ILE A 242 -8.63 5.92 -1.86
CA ILE A 242 -9.22 7.03 -2.64
C ILE A 242 -8.56 8.35 -2.21
N CYS A 243 -8.49 8.61 -0.90
CA CYS A 243 -7.85 9.79 -0.33
C CYS A 243 -6.38 9.92 -0.75
N GLY A 244 -5.61 8.83 -0.65
CA GLY A 244 -4.19 8.81 -1.00
C GLY A 244 -3.96 9.07 -2.48
N THR A 245 -4.81 8.50 -3.34
CA THR A 245 -4.76 8.71 -4.79
C THR A 245 -5.07 10.16 -5.16
N VAL A 246 -6.15 10.73 -4.63
CA VAL A 246 -6.56 12.11 -4.90
C VAL A 246 -5.53 13.11 -4.38
N LEU A 247 -5.00 12.88 -3.18
CA LEU A 247 -3.92 13.70 -2.62
C LEU A 247 -2.68 13.74 -3.53
N LEU A 248 -2.29 12.59 -4.10
CA LEU A 248 -1.20 12.52 -5.08
C LEU A 248 -1.52 13.30 -6.36
N GLN A 249 -2.72 13.14 -6.90
CA GLN A 249 -3.13 13.81 -8.14
C GLN A 249 -3.14 15.32 -7.99
N VAL A 250 -3.66 15.83 -6.88
CA VAL A 250 -3.63 17.27 -6.60
C VAL A 250 -2.20 17.75 -6.36
N GLY A 251 -1.40 17.02 -5.57
CA GLY A 251 0.01 17.36 -5.34
C GLY A 251 0.83 17.42 -6.64
N ALA A 252 0.65 16.44 -7.53
CA ALA A 252 1.31 16.39 -8.83
C ALA A 252 0.85 17.53 -9.76
N SER A 253 -0.43 17.90 -9.71
CA SER A 253 -0.99 19.02 -10.48
C SER A 253 -0.45 20.38 -10.01
N LEU A 254 -0.23 20.54 -8.71
CA LEU A 254 0.39 21.73 -8.10
C LEU A 254 1.92 21.77 -8.24
N GLY A 255 2.55 20.72 -8.78
CA GLY A 255 3.99 20.63 -8.95
C GLY A 255 4.77 20.39 -7.66
N LEU A 256 4.10 19.85 -6.63
CA LEU A 256 4.75 19.45 -5.37
C LEU A 256 5.66 18.24 -5.57
N SER A 257 6.69 18.11 -4.71
CA SER A 257 7.50 16.89 -4.64
C SER A 257 6.76 15.77 -3.89
N LEU A 258 7.19 14.50 -4.05
CA LEU A 258 6.62 13.40 -3.26
C LEU A 258 6.90 13.57 -1.76
N PHE A 259 8.01 14.22 -1.40
CA PHE A 259 8.27 14.62 -0.01
C PHE A 259 7.24 15.61 0.52
N ASP A 260 6.84 16.60 -0.28
CA ASP A 260 5.85 17.60 0.14
C ASP A 260 4.47 16.98 0.34
N VAL A 261 4.07 16.08 -0.57
CA VAL A 261 2.83 15.30 -0.43
C VAL A 261 2.92 14.35 0.77
N GLY A 262 4.05 13.64 0.92
CA GLY A 262 4.29 12.69 2.01
C GLY A 262 4.17 13.34 3.40
N LYS A 263 4.69 14.56 3.59
CA LYS A 263 4.56 15.32 4.86
C LYS A 263 3.12 15.59 5.29
N MET A 264 2.14 15.48 4.38
CA MET A 264 0.73 15.66 4.73
C MET A 264 0.15 14.45 5.47
N ILE A 265 0.74 13.25 5.27
CA ILE A 265 0.32 11.97 5.84
C ILE A 265 1.29 11.48 6.93
N PHE A 266 2.59 11.54 6.65
CA PHE A 266 3.63 10.88 7.44
C PHE A 266 4.29 11.80 8.46
N SER A 267 4.57 11.27 9.64
CA SER A 267 5.21 11.98 10.76
C SER A 267 6.15 11.06 11.53
N VAL A 268 7.22 11.65 12.05
CA VAL A 268 8.11 10.97 13.03
C VAL A 268 7.36 10.70 14.34
N ASP A 269 6.41 11.57 14.70
CA ASP A 269 5.43 11.35 15.76
C ASP A 269 4.06 11.04 15.14
N ALA A 270 3.80 9.75 14.89
CA ALA A 270 2.54 9.27 14.34
C ALA A 270 1.41 9.19 15.38
N GLU A 271 1.71 9.40 16.67
CA GLU A 271 0.69 9.41 17.72
C GLU A 271 -0.07 10.74 17.74
N THR A 272 0.57 11.83 17.29
CA THR A 272 -0.07 13.15 17.16
C THR A 272 -0.81 13.32 15.82
N PRO A 273 -2.08 13.74 15.82
CA PRO A 273 -2.83 14.05 14.59
C PRO A 273 -2.14 15.10 13.73
N GLY A 274 -1.89 14.77 12.46
CA GLY A 274 -1.12 15.50 11.47
C GLY A 274 -2.02 16.34 10.56
N PHE A 275 -1.50 16.80 9.42
CA PHE A 275 -2.25 17.68 8.52
C PHE A 275 -3.52 17.00 7.99
N MET A 276 -3.39 15.85 7.32
CA MET A 276 -4.53 15.15 6.72
C MET A 276 -5.57 14.73 7.78
N GLU A 277 -5.11 14.20 8.91
CA GLU A 277 -6.01 13.77 9.98
C GLU A 277 -6.81 14.95 10.56
N ARG A 278 -6.15 16.08 10.83
CA ARG A 278 -6.82 17.30 11.31
C ARG A 278 -7.75 17.90 10.24
N LEU A 279 -7.40 17.78 8.96
CA LEU A 279 -8.22 18.26 7.86
C LEU A 279 -9.54 17.49 7.79
N LEU A 280 -9.48 16.15 7.81
CA LEU A 280 -10.64 15.27 7.73
C LEU A 280 -11.51 15.30 9.00
N THR A 281 -10.97 15.76 10.11
CA THR A 281 -11.73 15.95 11.37
C THR A 281 -12.19 17.39 11.58
N ASN A 282 -11.85 18.31 10.67
CA ASN A 282 -12.25 19.71 10.80
C ASN A 282 -13.77 19.86 10.57
N PRO A 283 -14.53 20.42 11.53
CA PRO A 283 -15.99 20.46 11.46
C PRO A 283 -16.52 21.31 10.30
N VAL A 284 -15.80 22.36 9.90
CA VAL A 284 -16.24 23.23 8.80
C VAL A 284 -16.02 22.56 7.45
N VAL A 285 -14.85 21.96 7.27
CA VAL A 285 -14.51 21.20 6.06
C VAL A 285 -15.46 20.00 5.92
N ASN A 286 -15.76 19.34 7.03
CA ASN A 286 -16.75 18.28 7.09
C ASN A 286 -18.16 18.74 6.71
N HIS A 287 -18.59 19.91 7.19
CA HIS A 287 -19.89 20.46 6.82
C HIS A 287 -19.98 20.77 5.32
N LEU A 288 -18.91 21.29 4.71
CA LEU A 288 -18.88 21.55 3.27
C LEU A 288 -18.97 20.26 2.46
N ALA A 289 -18.25 19.21 2.90
CA ALA A 289 -18.36 17.89 2.28
C ALA A 289 -19.79 17.33 2.40
N ASP A 290 -20.43 17.45 3.57
CA ASP A 290 -21.82 16.99 3.77
C ASP A 290 -22.80 17.69 2.80
N VAL A 291 -22.64 19.00 2.59
CA VAL A 291 -23.45 19.77 1.64
C VAL A 291 -23.24 19.25 0.22
N LEU A 292 -22.01 18.95 -0.17
CA LEU A 292 -21.73 18.45 -1.51
C LEU A 292 -22.24 17.02 -1.70
N GLU A 293 -22.07 16.14 -0.73
CA GLU A 293 -22.60 14.78 -0.76
C GLU A 293 -24.11 14.75 -0.99
N GLN A 294 -24.85 15.58 -0.24
CA GLN A 294 -26.31 15.67 -0.36
C GLN A 294 -26.77 16.16 -1.74
N ASN A 295 -25.96 16.99 -2.40
CA ASN A 295 -26.33 17.62 -3.67
C ASN A 295 -25.76 16.89 -4.90
N PHE A 296 -24.68 16.12 -4.76
CA PHE A 296 -23.90 15.62 -5.90
C PHE A 296 -23.58 14.11 -5.87
N GLN A 297 -24.11 13.33 -4.91
CA GLN A 297 -23.89 11.88 -4.82
C GLN A 297 -22.41 11.49 -4.88
N VAL A 298 -21.59 12.10 -4.01
CA VAL A 298 -20.15 11.90 -4.05
C VAL A 298 -19.77 10.52 -3.47
N GLU A 299 -18.87 9.82 -4.15
CA GLU A 299 -18.54 8.42 -3.82
C GLU A 299 -17.57 8.28 -2.63
N SER A 300 -16.77 9.32 -2.33
CA SER A 300 -15.99 9.42 -1.10
C SER A 300 -15.97 10.85 -0.55
N ARG A 301 -16.36 10.98 0.71
CA ARG A 301 -16.25 12.23 1.49
C ARG A 301 -14.82 12.74 1.54
N CYS A 302 -13.94 11.79 1.76
CA CYS A 302 -12.51 11.94 2.00
C CYS A 302 -11.81 12.58 0.80
N SER A 303 -12.10 12.15 -0.43
CA SER A 303 -11.55 12.81 -1.64
C SER A 303 -12.05 14.23 -1.81
N THR A 304 -13.35 14.46 -1.64
CA THR A 304 -13.97 15.79 -1.76
C THR A 304 -13.28 16.81 -0.88
N ILE A 305 -13.01 16.45 0.38
CA ILE A 305 -12.32 17.30 1.33
C ILE A 305 -10.91 17.66 0.86
N VAL A 306 -10.17 16.69 0.34
CA VAL A 306 -8.80 16.89 -0.16
C VAL A 306 -8.79 17.82 -1.37
N GLU A 307 -9.64 17.59 -2.36
CA GLU A 307 -9.74 18.41 -3.57
C GLU A 307 -10.07 19.86 -3.24
N LEU A 308 -11.16 20.08 -2.49
CA LEU A 308 -11.59 21.43 -2.12
C LEU A 308 -10.49 22.22 -1.41
N THR A 309 -9.77 21.57 -0.50
CA THR A 309 -8.78 22.24 0.34
C THR A 309 -7.54 22.62 -0.44
N LEU A 310 -7.08 21.73 -1.33
CA LEU A 310 -5.82 21.91 -2.03
C LEU A 310 -5.97 22.72 -3.33
N GLU A 311 -7.11 22.62 -4.03
CA GLU A 311 -7.36 23.42 -5.23
C GLU A 311 -7.72 24.89 -4.93
N SER A 312 -8.32 25.17 -3.77
CA SER A 312 -8.69 26.53 -3.33
C SER A 312 -7.49 27.38 -2.87
N SER A 313 -6.32 27.21 -3.48
CA SER A 313 -4.98 27.67 -3.07
C SER A 313 -4.75 29.20 -2.98
N SER A 314 -5.79 30.00 -2.72
CA SER A 314 -5.67 31.18 -1.85
C SER A 314 -5.67 30.84 -0.35
N LEU A 315 -6.02 29.62 0.06
CA LEU A 315 -6.15 29.18 1.46
C LEU A 315 -4.90 28.60 2.10
N LEU A 316 -3.89 28.19 1.32
CA LEU A 316 -2.62 27.68 1.87
C LEU A 316 -1.83 28.78 2.62
N ALA A 317 -2.19 30.06 2.46
CA ALA A 317 -1.57 31.19 3.15
C ALA A 317 -2.21 31.52 4.53
N GLU A 318 -3.43 31.04 4.83
CA GLU A 318 -4.17 31.33 6.07
C GLU A 318 -4.64 30.02 6.75
N ILE A 319 -3.70 29.16 7.15
CA ILE A 319 -3.96 28.18 8.23
C ILE A 319 -3.99 28.95 9.56
N ASP A 320 -5.01 29.81 9.72
CA ASP A 320 -5.51 30.33 11.00
C ASP A 320 -7.03 30.07 11.00
N ALA A 321 -7.50 29.34 11.99
CA ALA A 321 -8.77 28.60 12.00
C ALA A 321 -10.05 29.47 11.96
N ASN A 322 -9.95 30.79 11.77
CA ASN A 322 -11.03 31.74 12.03
C ASN A 322 -11.69 32.37 10.79
N LYS A 323 -11.37 31.97 9.55
CA LYS A 323 -11.92 32.62 8.33
C LYS A 323 -12.57 31.70 7.29
N VAL A 324 -13.03 30.51 7.68
CA VAL A 324 -13.72 29.59 6.74
C VAL A 324 -15.12 30.10 6.33
N HIS A 325 -15.64 31.16 6.95
CA HIS A 325 -17.01 31.65 6.71
C HIS A 325 -17.20 32.39 5.36
N ASP A 326 -16.14 32.91 4.74
CA ASP A 326 -16.26 33.75 3.52
C ASP A 326 -16.05 32.98 2.21
N LEU A 327 -15.47 31.77 2.24
CA LEU A 327 -15.18 30.98 1.03
C LEU A 327 -16.44 30.40 0.38
N VAL A 328 -17.48 30.14 1.17
CA VAL A 328 -18.75 29.54 0.73
C VAL A 328 -19.56 30.50 -0.15
N ALA A 329 -19.34 31.81 -0.04
CA ALA A 329 -20.13 32.81 -0.76
C ALA A 329 -19.72 33.00 -2.24
N GLN A 330 -18.56 32.47 -2.66
CA GLN A 330 -17.99 32.76 -3.99
C GLN A 330 -18.02 31.58 -4.97
N ILE A 331 -18.44 30.40 -4.55
CA ILE A 331 -18.49 29.22 -5.41
C ILE A 331 -19.81 29.21 -6.20
N HIS A 332 -19.81 29.86 -7.36
CA HIS A 332 -20.79 29.59 -8.42
C HIS A 332 -20.25 28.47 -9.32
N PHE A 333 -20.69 27.23 -9.10
CA PHE A 333 -20.48 26.16 -10.08
C PHE A 333 -21.37 26.43 -11.30
N LYS A 334 -20.74 26.71 -12.45
CA LYS A 334 -21.43 26.69 -13.75
C LYS A 334 -21.74 25.26 -14.11
N GLY A 335 -23.00 24.87 -13.95
CA GLY A 335 -23.51 23.60 -14.46
C GLY A 335 -23.58 23.58 -15.99
N ASN A 336 -23.32 22.40 -16.53
CA ASN A 336 -24.00 21.81 -17.68
C ASN A 336 -23.84 20.29 -17.59
#